data_AF-A0A7J8T698-F1
#
_entry.id   AF-A0A7J8T698-F1
#
_cell.length_a   1.000
_cell.length_b   1.000
_cell.length_c   1.000
_cell.angle_alpha   90.00
_cell.angle_beta   90.00
_cell.angle_gamma   90.00
#
_symmetry.space_group_name_H-M   'P 1'
#
loop_
_entity.id
_entity.type
_entity.pdbx_description
1 polymer ?
#
loop_
_entity_poly.entity_id
_entity_poly.type
_entity_poly.pdbx_seq_one_letter_code
_entity_poly.pdbx_strand_id
1 'polypeptide(L)'
;GRSFHHFNTLKRHYAPDDPIEEVFEVLQKHALLVQGLWVPKSSLLFPGDPSKSLARDYVLLLFSKNPFISYDKVNNLSTSRKEEVKGFLKILAIESPPLKGWKLKENTDENFKKEYPDIVKKQEQIWKAGEDNVTNHIWRGAKGGPSRTKPGTVIKSEKAGNSDKVARKVAPGAHAGRTMSDETREAIPKALKKVFQTYKVCSLQLIRKGLRDLALSQSTLPKADARLVVKAAYGADAPEHELQDVVSQVAVELHGGLFVMKSSQENPECDPLREVVINLLRVKDKLKKAEVTAAAQVSLKRDITNNEYNKVMSDFCEYKGNWWVLKSGDGKPS
;
A
#
# COMPACT_ATOMS: atom_id res chain seq x y z
N GLY A 1 17.81 8.31 -20.70
CA GLY A 1 16.98 8.71 -21.85
C GLY A 1 16.00 9.80 -21.44
N ARG A 2 15.38 10.50 -22.39
CA ARG A 2 14.28 11.44 -22.09
C ARG A 2 13.14 10.69 -21.37
N SER A 3 12.50 11.34 -20.41
CA SER A 3 11.44 10.72 -19.59
C SER A 3 10.03 11.00 -20.08
N PHE A 4 9.86 12.01 -20.94
CA PHE A 4 8.60 12.37 -21.59
C PHE A 4 8.80 12.33 -23.11
N HIS A 5 7.75 11.94 -23.82
CA HIS A 5 7.79 11.72 -25.25
C HIS A 5 6.56 12.29 -25.95
N HIS A 6 6.77 13.00 -27.05
CA HIS A 6 5.70 13.40 -27.97
C HIS A 6 5.12 12.18 -28.66
N PHE A 7 3.80 12.13 -28.81
CA PHE A 7 3.13 11.03 -29.52
C PHE A 7 3.67 10.84 -30.93
N ASN A 8 3.81 11.92 -31.71
CA ASN A 8 4.32 11.86 -33.09
C ASN A 8 5.74 11.29 -33.16
N THR A 9 6.57 11.53 -32.14
CA THR A 9 7.90 10.93 -32.03
C THR A 9 7.81 9.44 -31.75
N LEU A 10 6.93 9.02 -30.83
CA LEU A 10 6.73 7.59 -30.52
C LEU A 10 6.19 6.82 -31.73
N LYS A 11 5.13 7.33 -32.37
CA LYS A 11 4.54 6.75 -33.57
C LYS A 11 5.58 6.61 -34.68
N ARG A 12 6.27 7.69 -35.02
CA ARG A 12 7.24 7.70 -36.12
C ARG A 12 8.41 6.74 -35.91
N HIS A 13 8.90 6.59 -34.68
CA HIS A 13 10.12 5.79 -34.43
C HIS A 13 9.86 4.33 -34.08
N TYR A 14 8.75 4.03 -33.40
CA TYR A 14 8.51 2.68 -32.86
C TYR A 14 7.38 1.93 -33.54
N ALA A 15 6.46 2.63 -34.20
CA ALA A 15 5.26 2.06 -34.77
C ALA A 15 4.83 2.84 -36.03
N PRO A 16 5.70 3.06 -37.03
CA PRO A 16 5.39 3.95 -38.15
C PRO A 16 4.19 3.46 -38.97
N ASP A 17 4.05 2.14 -39.13
CA ASP A 17 3.06 1.50 -40.00
C ASP A 17 1.78 1.07 -39.27
N ASP A 18 1.79 1.04 -37.93
CA ASP A 18 0.63 0.58 -37.15
C ASP A 18 -0.51 1.62 -37.16
N PRO A 19 -1.79 1.21 -37.04
CA PRO A 19 -2.89 2.14 -36.85
C PRO A 19 -2.71 3.02 -35.60
N ILE A 20 -3.13 4.28 -35.67
CA ILE A 20 -3.00 5.24 -34.56
C ILE A 20 -3.74 4.73 -33.32
N GLU A 21 -4.88 4.09 -33.53
CA GLU A 21 -5.76 3.53 -32.51
C GLU A 21 -5.05 2.43 -31.72
N GLU A 22 -4.38 1.50 -32.41
CA GLU A 22 -3.63 0.40 -31.77
C GLU A 22 -2.46 0.95 -30.93
N VAL A 23 -1.76 1.95 -31.45
CA VAL A 23 -0.68 2.62 -30.71
C VAL A 23 -1.23 3.30 -29.46
N PHE A 24 -2.41 3.93 -29.54
CA PHE A 24 -3.06 4.50 -28.36
C PHE A 24 -3.52 3.45 -27.35
N GLU A 25 -3.98 2.28 -27.79
CA GLU A 25 -4.34 1.19 -26.87
C GLU A 25 -3.13 0.74 -26.04
N VAL A 26 -1.99 0.53 -26.71
CA VAL A 26 -0.74 0.15 -26.06
C VAL A 26 -0.25 1.26 -25.12
N LEU A 27 -0.24 2.51 -25.58
CA LEU A 27 0.20 3.64 -24.76
C LEU A 27 -0.67 3.82 -23.52
N GLN A 28 -2.00 3.76 -23.64
CA GLN A 28 -2.89 3.89 -22.47
C GLN A 28 -2.74 2.74 -21.47
N LYS A 29 -2.32 1.56 -21.95
CA LYS A 29 -2.04 0.40 -21.09
C LYS A 29 -0.74 0.56 -20.30
N HIS A 30 0.31 1.14 -20.89
CA HIS A 30 1.67 1.14 -20.32
C HIS A 30 2.24 2.51 -19.93
N ALA A 31 1.59 3.60 -20.36
CA ALA A 31 2.01 4.98 -20.14
C ALA A 31 0.84 5.84 -19.64
N LEU A 32 1.16 7.04 -19.19
CA LEU A 32 0.23 8.08 -18.76
C LEU A 32 0.51 9.36 -19.55
N LEU A 33 -0.52 10.16 -19.74
CA LEU A 33 -0.40 11.47 -20.38
C LEU A 33 -0.23 12.57 -19.32
N VAL A 34 0.78 13.42 -19.51
CA VAL A 34 1.06 14.60 -18.65
C VAL A 34 1.44 15.76 -19.56
N GLN A 35 0.70 16.86 -19.51
CA GLN A 35 0.96 18.04 -20.35
C GLN A 35 1.05 17.71 -21.85
N GLY A 36 0.22 16.79 -22.34
CA GLY A 36 0.24 16.35 -23.75
C GLY A 36 1.39 15.41 -24.12
N LEU A 37 2.25 15.04 -23.17
CA LEU A 37 3.39 14.16 -23.36
C LEU A 37 3.14 12.80 -22.71
N TRP A 38 3.64 11.74 -23.34
CA TRP A 38 3.56 10.38 -22.83
C TRP A 38 4.74 10.04 -21.93
N VAL A 39 4.45 9.44 -20.79
CA VAL A 39 5.43 9.01 -19.79
C VAL A 39 5.11 7.58 -19.31
N PRO A 40 6.09 6.66 -19.21
CA PRO A 40 5.84 5.30 -18.75
C PRO A 40 5.23 5.26 -17.34
N LYS A 41 4.33 4.32 -17.08
CA LYS A 41 3.76 4.08 -15.73
C LYS A 41 4.84 3.71 -14.74
N SER A 42 4.73 4.18 -13.51
CA SER A 42 5.73 3.89 -12.46
C SER A 42 5.85 2.40 -12.15
N SER A 43 4.75 1.65 -12.25
CA SER A 43 4.73 0.19 -12.10
C SER A 43 5.60 -0.56 -13.11
N LEU A 44 5.88 0.03 -14.29
CA LEU A 44 6.76 -0.54 -15.29
C LEU A 44 8.25 -0.27 -14.97
N LEU A 45 8.54 0.91 -14.42
CA LEU A 45 9.93 1.34 -14.15
C LEU A 45 10.46 0.87 -12.81
N PHE A 46 9.58 0.71 -11.82
CA PHE A 46 9.93 0.39 -10.44
C PHE A 46 9.10 -0.80 -9.92
N PRO A 47 9.13 -1.97 -10.59
CA PRO A 47 8.44 -3.14 -10.10
C PRO A 47 9.05 -3.55 -8.75
N GLY A 48 8.25 -3.48 -7.68
CA GLY A 48 8.69 -3.83 -6.33
C GLY A 48 9.26 -2.68 -5.48
N ASP A 49 9.21 -1.43 -5.95
CA ASP A 49 9.53 -0.25 -5.14
C ASP A 49 8.32 0.71 -5.07
N PRO A 50 7.35 0.44 -4.16
CA PRO A 50 6.17 1.27 -4.01
C PRO A 50 6.50 2.69 -3.54
N SER A 51 7.61 2.88 -2.80
CA SER A 51 8.02 4.18 -2.30
C SER A 51 8.43 5.09 -3.45
N LYS A 52 9.36 4.62 -4.30
CA LYS A 52 9.77 5.35 -5.50
C LYS A 52 8.62 5.55 -6.47
N SER A 53 7.76 4.53 -6.65
CA SER A 53 6.59 4.64 -7.50
C SER A 53 5.66 5.75 -7.02
N LEU A 54 5.36 5.80 -5.73
CA LEU A 54 4.51 6.83 -5.13
C LEU A 54 5.12 8.23 -5.23
N ALA A 55 6.42 8.38 -4.96
CA ALA A 55 7.12 9.67 -5.07
C ALA A 55 7.10 10.19 -6.52
N ARG A 56 7.32 9.31 -7.50
CA ARG A 56 7.24 9.66 -8.92
C ARG A 56 5.81 10.01 -9.33
N ASP A 57 4.85 9.17 -8.96
CA ASP A 57 3.43 9.38 -9.30
C ASP A 57 2.93 10.70 -8.71
N TYR A 58 3.42 11.11 -7.54
CA TYR A 58 3.12 12.42 -6.96
C TYR A 58 3.64 13.57 -7.83
N VAL A 59 4.90 13.50 -8.30
CA VAL A 59 5.46 14.52 -9.21
C VAL A 59 4.68 14.59 -10.52
N LEU A 60 4.34 13.43 -11.10
CA LEU A 60 3.58 13.35 -12.35
C LEU A 60 2.15 13.88 -12.19
N LEU A 61 1.49 13.58 -11.07
CA LEU A 61 0.16 14.09 -10.73
C LEU A 61 0.16 15.62 -10.56
N LEU A 62 1.19 16.19 -9.93
CA LEU A 62 1.31 17.64 -9.83
C LEU A 62 1.49 18.27 -11.21
N PHE A 63 2.35 17.68 -12.05
CA PHE A 63 2.55 18.16 -13.42
C PHE A 63 1.34 17.94 -14.32
N SER A 64 0.49 16.94 -14.09
CA SER A 64 -0.71 16.75 -14.91
C SER A 64 -1.70 17.90 -14.75
N LYS A 65 -1.69 18.56 -13.58
CA LYS A 65 -2.56 19.70 -13.26
C LYS A 65 -1.96 21.04 -13.64
N ASN A 66 -0.65 21.21 -13.44
CA ASN A 66 0.03 22.48 -13.65
C ASN A 66 1.44 22.23 -14.20
N PRO A 67 1.87 22.89 -15.27
CA PRO A 67 3.25 22.75 -15.79
C PRO A 67 4.33 23.25 -14.82
N PHE A 68 3.94 23.84 -13.69
CA PHE A 68 4.79 24.34 -12.63
C PHE A 68 4.40 23.77 -11.26
N ILE A 69 5.42 23.36 -10.50
CA ILE A 69 5.29 22.86 -9.13
C ILE A 69 5.97 23.84 -8.18
N SER A 70 5.23 24.41 -7.24
CA SER A 70 5.77 25.33 -6.24
C SER A 70 6.44 24.58 -5.08
N TYR A 71 7.39 25.26 -4.41
CA TYR A 71 8.15 24.71 -3.30
C TYR A 71 7.29 24.21 -2.12
N ASP A 72 6.15 24.86 -1.83
CA ASP A 72 5.25 24.47 -0.74
C ASP A 72 4.67 23.05 -0.92
N LYS A 73 4.41 22.62 -2.16
CA LYS A 73 3.90 21.28 -2.46
C LYS A 73 4.88 20.18 -2.07
N VAL A 74 6.18 20.49 -2.04
CA VAL A 74 7.24 19.52 -1.72
C VAL A 74 7.76 19.73 -0.30
N ASN A 75 7.83 20.98 0.16
CA ASN A 75 8.44 21.33 1.44
C ASN A 75 7.68 20.83 2.66
N ASN A 76 6.36 20.70 2.54
CA ASN A 76 5.51 20.22 3.62
C ASN A 76 5.56 18.68 3.78
N LEU A 77 6.19 17.96 2.85
CA LEU A 77 6.35 16.50 2.95
C LEU A 77 7.32 16.13 4.06
N SER A 78 7.20 14.90 4.58
CA SER A 78 8.20 14.35 5.51
C SER A 78 9.58 14.28 4.85
N THR A 79 10.65 14.34 5.64
CA THR A 79 12.03 14.40 5.12
C THR A 79 12.35 13.28 4.12
N SER A 80 11.98 12.04 4.41
CA SER A 80 12.21 10.91 3.49
C SER A 80 11.46 11.06 2.16
N ARG A 81 10.17 11.39 2.22
CA ARG A 81 9.34 11.63 1.03
C ARG A 81 9.84 12.80 0.21
N LYS A 82 10.25 13.87 0.89
CA LYS A 82 10.79 15.07 0.26
C LYS A 82 12.04 14.78 -0.55
N GLU A 83 12.97 13.98 -0.03
CA GLU A 83 14.20 13.64 -0.73
C GLU A 83 13.95 12.71 -1.94
N GLU A 84 13.03 11.74 -1.83
CA GLU A 84 12.63 10.92 -2.99
C GLU A 84 11.94 11.76 -4.08
N VAL A 85 11.01 12.63 -3.70
CA VAL A 85 10.30 13.54 -4.62
C VAL A 85 11.27 14.49 -5.31
N LYS A 86 12.23 15.07 -4.57
CA LYS A 86 13.31 15.88 -5.16
C LYS A 86 14.18 15.09 -6.11
N GLY A 87 14.46 13.81 -5.83
CA GLY A 87 15.16 12.91 -6.73
C GLY A 87 14.49 12.85 -8.11
N PHE A 88 13.17 12.69 -8.14
CA PHE A 88 12.41 12.70 -9.39
C PHE A 88 12.28 14.07 -10.03
N LEU A 89 12.16 15.14 -9.25
CA LEU A 89 12.15 16.51 -9.80
C LEU A 89 13.46 16.85 -10.52
N LYS A 90 14.62 16.40 -10.01
CA LYS A 90 15.91 16.57 -10.72
C LYS A 90 15.93 15.87 -12.08
N ILE A 91 15.23 14.75 -12.20
CA ILE A 91 15.14 13.97 -13.46
C ILE A 91 14.15 14.64 -14.41
N LEU A 92 12.96 15.01 -13.93
CA LEU A 92 11.81 15.39 -14.76
C LEU A 92 11.68 16.91 -15.01
N ALA A 93 12.29 17.73 -14.16
CA ALA A 93 12.03 19.17 -14.10
C ALA A 93 13.31 20.00 -13.99
N ILE A 94 13.18 21.29 -14.28
CA ILE A 94 14.21 22.32 -14.08
C ILE A 94 13.78 23.15 -12.88
N GLU A 95 14.64 23.22 -11.88
CA GLU A 95 14.41 24.10 -10.74
C GLU A 95 14.54 25.55 -11.18
N SER A 96 13.56 26.37 -10.80
CA SER A 96 13.51 27.80 -11.05
C SER A 96 13.39 28.52 -9.70
N PRO A 97 14.54 28.83 -9.06
CA PRO A 97 14.55 29.61 -7.81
C PRO A 97 13.80 30.95 -7.89
N PRO A 98 13.87 31.73 -9.00
CA PRO A 98 13.09 32.97 -9.13
C PRO A 98 11.58 32.77 -9.02
N LEU A 99 11.07 31.64 -9.53
CA LEU A 99 9.65 31.28 -9.47
C LEU A 99 9.30 30.48 -8.21
N LYS A 100 10.28 30.16 -7.36
CA LYS A 100 10.12 29.35 -6.14
C LYS A 100 9.51 27.96 -6.42
N GLY A 101 10.05 27.26 -7.41
CA GLY A 101 9.55 25.93 -7.77
C GLY A 101 10.28 25.27 -8.92
N TRP A 102 9.59 24.35 -9.60
CA TRP A 102 10.11 23.54 -10.69
C TRP A 102 9.19 23.62 -11.90
N LYS A 103 9.77 23.79 -13.08
CA LYS A 103 9.07 23.72 -14.37
C LYS A 103 9.42 22.40 -15.06
N LEU A 104 8.46 21.77 -15.72
CA LEU A 104 8.71 20.58 -16.53
C LEU A 104 9.86 20.83 -17.54
N LYS A 105 10.77 19.86 -17.70
CA LYS A 105 11.90 19.98 -18.65
C LYS A 105 11.42 20.11 -20.09
N GLU A 106 10.42 19.32 -20.44
CA GLU A 106 9.83 19.31 -21.77
C GLU A 106 8.67 20.30 -21.84
N ASN A 107 8.48 20.92 -23.00
CA ASN A 107 7.37 21.83 -23.22
C ASN A 107 6.07 21.05 -23.42
N THR A 108 4.99 21.61 -22.91
CA THR A 108 3.64 21.08 -23.11
C THR A 108 3.32 20.90 -24.59
N ASP A 109 2.80 19.73 -24.96
CA ASP A 109 2.37 19.44 -26.33
C ASP A 109 0.92 19.92 -26.54
N GLU A 110 0.78 21.21 -26.84
CA GLU A 110 -0.53 21.82 -27.10
C GLU A 110 -1.18 21.31 -28.40
N ASN A 111 -0.38 20.83 -29.35
CA ASN A 111 -0.92 20.27 -30.59
C ASN A 111 -1.58 18.93 -30.32
N PHE A 112 -0.91 18.03 -29.59
CA PHE A 112 -1.50 16.76 -29.18
C PHE A 112 -2.82 16.95 -28.42
N LYS A 113 -2.87 17.93 -27.50
CA LYS A 113 -4.09 18.22 -26.73
C LYS A 113 -5.26 18.64 -27.62
N LYS A 114 -4.99 19.40 -28.69
CA LYS A 114 -6.01 19.85 -29.66
C LYS A 114 -6.44 18.74 -30.61
N GLU A 115 -5.49 17.91 -31.02
CA GLU A 115 -5.72 16.86 -32.02
C GLU A 115 -6.41 15.62 -31.43
N TYR A 116 -6.14 15.29 -30.15
CA TYR A 116 -6.69 14.12 -29.48
C TYR A 116 -7.40 14.45 -28.15
N PRO A 117 -8.42 15.32 -28.14
CA PRO A 117 -9.07 15.78 -26.91
C PRO A 117 -9.76 14.65 -26.14
N ASP A 118 -10.27 13.63 -26.82
CA ASP A 118 -10.92 12.48 -26.18
C ASP A 118 -9.92 11.63 -25.37
N ILE A 119 -8.71 11.45 -25.90
CA ILE A 119 -7.62 10.76 -25.21
C ILE A 119 -7.19 11.57 -23.98
N VAL A 120 -7.06 12.90 -24.11
CA VAL A 120 -6.75 13.80 -22.99
C VAL A 120 -7.80 13.65 -21.89
N LYS A 121 -9.09 13.75 -22.22
CA LYS A 121 -10.19 13.64 -21.26
C LYS A 121 -10.19 12.28 -20.53
N LYS A 122 -9.91 11.20 -21.24
CA LYS A 122 -9.79 9.86 -20.63
C LYS A 122 -8.61 9.77 -19.67
N GLN A 123 -7.47 10.37 -20.01
CA GLN A 123 -6.30 10.41 -19.14
C GLN A 123 -6.51 11.30 -17.91
N GLU A 124 -7.23 12.41 -18.05
CA GLU A 124 -7.65 13.25 -16.92
C GLU A 124 -8.54 12.48 -15.93
N GLN A 125 -9.45 11.64 -16.43
CA GLN A 125 -10.27 10.77 -15.58
C GLN A 125 -9.41 9.74 -14.82
N ILE A 126 -8.40 9.16 -15.46
CA ILE A 126 -7.45 8.25 -14.80
C ILE A 126 -6.70 8.96 -13.68
N TRP A 127 -6.19 10.18 -13.94
CA TRP A 127 -5.53 10.98 -12.91
C TRP A 127 -6.45 11.30 -11.75
N LYS A 128 -7.70 11.70 -12.04
CA LYS A 128 -8.70 12.02 -11.02
C LYS A 128 -9.04 10.80 -10.15
N ALA A 129 -9.16 9.61 -10.75
CA ALA A 129 -9.44 8.38 -10.02
C ALA A 129 -8.27 7.94 -9.11
N GLY A 130 -7.01 8.22 -9.50
CA GLY A 130 -5.82 7.89 -8.72
C GLY A 130 -5.34 8.98 -7.76
N GLU A 131 -5.89 10.19 -7.85
CA GLU A 131 -5.40 11.38 -7.14
C GLU A 131 -5.40 11.21 -5.62
N ASP A 132 -6.53 10.79 -5.06
CA ASP A 132 -6.68 10.64 -3.61
C ASP A 132 -5.73 9.58 -3.08
N ASN A 133 -5.50 8.51 -3.86
CA ASN A 133 -4.55 7.48 -3.50
C ASN A 133 -3.13 8.06 -3.41
N VAL A 134 -2.65 8.75 -4.44
CA VAL A 134 -1.30 9.32 -4.45
C VAL A 134 -1.13 10.40 -3.37
N THR A 135 -2.11 11.31 -3.26
CA THR A 135 -2.08 12.43 -2.33
C THR A 135 -2.13 11.94 -0.88
N ASN A 136 -3.07 11.07 -0.52
CA ASN A 136 -3.16 10.62 0.86
C ASN A 136 -1.90 9.86 1.30
N HIS A 137 -1.35 8.99 0.46
CA HIS A 137 -0.17 8.20 0.83
C HIS A 137 1.13 9.02 0.88
N ILE A 138 1.29 10.05 0.05
CA ILE A 138 2.48 10.92 0.12
C ILE A 138 2.47 11.79 1.39
N TRP A 139 1.28 12.23 1.84
CA TRP A 139 1.10 13.16 2.96
C TRP A 139 0.95 12.50 4.34
N ARG A 140 0.88 11.15 4.45
CA ARG A 140 0.72 10.44 5.73
C ARG A 140 1.81 10.73 6.79
N GLY A 141 2.92 11.38 6.42
CA GLY A 141 3.96 11.84 7.36
C GLY A 141 3.93 13.35 7.73
N ALA A 142 3.01 14.15 7.19
CA ALA A 142 3.04 15.62 7.31
C ALA A 142 2.07 16.20 8.36
N LYS A 143 1.01 15.46 8.75
CA LYS A 143 0.01 15.94 9.72
C LYS A 143 0.30 15.43 11.13
N GLY A 144 1.35 15.98 11.74
CA GLY A 144 1.53 15.94 13.19
C GLY A 144 0.71 17.05 13.84
N GLY A 145 -0.50 16.73 14.32
CA GLY A 145 -1.31 17.63 15.15
C GLY A 145 -1.91 16.83 16.31
N PRO A 146 -1.85 17.32 17.56
CA PRO A 146 -2.28 16.55 18.72
C PRO A 146 -3.81 16.48 18.76
N SER A 147 -4.36 15.27 18.69
CA SER A 147 -5.78 15.05 18.91
C SER A 147 -6.11 15.37 20.37
N ARG A 148 -6.90 16.42 20.57
CA ARG A 148 -7.58 16.72 21.83
C ARG A 148 -8.67 15.69 22.05
N THR A 149 -8.46 14.75 22.95
CA THR A 149 -9.57 14.03 23.61
C THR A 149 -9.43 14.19 25.13
N LYS A 150 -10.42 14.89 25.69
CA LYS A 150 -10.65 15.00 27.14
C LYS A 150 -10.84 13.60 27.73
N PRO A 151 -10.25 13.27 28.90
CA PRO A 151 -10.62 12.06 29.61
C PRO A 151 -11.98 12.26 30.29
N GLY A 152 -12.96 11.46 29.87
CA GLY A 152 -14.21 11.26 30.59
C GLY A 152 -13.98 10.41 31.83
N THR A 153 -14.65 10.82 32.89
CA THR A 153 -14.81 10.26 34.23
C THR A 153 -14.67 8.73 34.34
N VAL A 154 -13.69 8.28 35.11
CA VAL A 154 -13.53 6.88 35.54
C VAL A 154 -14.29 6.68 36.85
N ILE A 155 -15.16 5.67 36.86
CA ILE A 155 -15.86 5.15 38.03
C ILE A 155 -14.84 4.54 39.00
N LYS A 156 -14.92 4.97 40.27
CA LYS A 156 -14.15 4.46 41.40
C LYS A 156 -14.36 2.95 41.61
N SER A 157 -13.28 2.27 42.00
CA SER A 157 -13.36 1.20 43.00
C SER A 157 -12.14 1.30 43.92
N GLU A 158 -12.43 1.43 45.23
CA GLU A 158 -11.49 1.55 46.35
C GLU A 158 -11.15 0.13 46.85
N LYS A 159 -9.89 -0.21 47.13
CA LYS A 159 -9.22 -0.22 48.45
C LYS A 159 -7.96 -1.11 48.27
N ALA A 160 -6.87 -1.06 49.03
CA ALA A 160 -6.34 -0.22 50.10
C ALA A 160 -4.89 -0.69 50.33
N GLY A 161 -4.04 0.14 50.97
CA GLY A 161 -3.03 -0.39 51.89
C GLY A 161 -1.54 -0.28 51.53
N ASN A 162 -1.03 0.93 51.66
CA ASN A 162 0.17 1.32 52.42
C ASN A 162 1.62 1.17 51.87
N SER A 163 2.39 2.16 52.29
CA SER A 163 3.73 2.68 51.96
C SER A 163 4.91 1.70 51.99
N ASP A 164 5.85 1.82 51.03
CA ASP A 164 7.17 2.42 51.34
C ASP A 164 8.06 2.72 50.12
N LYS A 165 8.69 3.90 50.22
CA LYS A 165 9.61 4.51 49.26
C LYS A 165 10.95 3.76 49.21
N VAL A 166 11.37 3.31 48.03
CA VAL A 166 12.79 3.40 47.63
C VAL A 166 12.85 3.84 46.17
N ALA A 167 13.26 5.10 45.99
CA ALA A 167 13.56 5.69 44.70
C ALA A 167 14.85 5.08 44.13
N ARG A 168 14.78 4.53 42.92
CA ARG A 168 15.95 4.45 42.02
C ARG A 168 15.66 5.24 40.76
N LYS A 169 16.46 6.30 40.61
CA LYS A 169 16.51 7.24 39.49
C LYS A 169 16.69 6.49 38.17
N VAL A 170 15.79 6.74 37.22
CA VAL A 170 16.11 6.68 35.78
C VAL A 170 15.58 7.97 35.17
N ALA A 171 16.46 8.70 34.50
CA ALA A 171 16.24 10.05 33.99
C ALA A 171 15.07 10.13 32.97
N PRO A 172 14.32 11.25 32.93
CA PRO A 172 13.32 11.48 31.90
C PRO A 172 14.00 12.00 30.63
N GLY A 173 14.29 11.09 29.70
CA GLY A 173 14.85 11.40 28.38
C GLY A 173 13.88 11.05 27.26
N ALA A 174 13.32 12.08 26.62
CA ALA A 174 12.82 12.14 25.25
C ALA A 174 12.30 10.84 24.59
N HIS A 175 10.98 10.67 24.52
CA HIS A 175 10.37 9.72 23.59
C HIS A 175 10.03 10.42 22.27
N ALA A 176 11.07 10.73 21.51
CA ALA A 176 10.97 10.88 20.06
C ALA A 176 10.94 9.47 19.44
N GLY A 177 10.10 9.28 18.42
CA GLY A 177 9.66 8.00 17.86
C GLY A 177 10.71 6.89 17.85
N ARG A 178 10.45 5.84 18.63
CA ARG A 178 11.26 4.63 18.66
C ARG A 178 10.91 3.80 17.43
N THR A 179 11.82 3.77 16.45
CA THR A 179 11.79 2.78 15.38
C THR A 179 11.82 1.37 15.97
N MET A 180 11.13 0.43 15.33
CA MET A 180 11.02 -0.97 15.77
C MET A 180 12.40 -1.63 15.79
N SER A 181 12.73 -2.36 16.86
CA SER A 181 14.01 -3.09 16.94
C SER A 181 14.04 -4.28 15.98
N ASP A 182 15.24 -4.69 15.59
CA ASP A 182 15.44 -5.84 14.70
C ASP A 182 14.87 -7.14 15.29
N GLU A 183 14.99 -7.33 16.62
CA GLU A 183 14.44 -8.52 17.27
C GLU A 183 12.90 -8.54 17.25
N THR A 184 12.26 -7.38 17.37
CA THR A 184 10.80 -7.27 17.23
C THR A 184 10.40 -7.50 15.78
N ARG A 185 11.14 -6.92 14.83
CA ARG A 185 10.93 -7.08 13.39
C ARG A 185 10.99 -8.55 12.96
N GLU A 186 11.96 -9.31 13.44
CA GLU A 186 12.11 -10.74 13.17
C GLU A 186 11.04 -11.61 13.84
N ALA A 187 10.52 -11.17 15.00
CA ALA A 187 9.53 -11.91 15.75
C ALA A 187 8.10 -11.82 15.16
N ILE A 188 7.75 -10.67 14.56
CA ILE A 188 6.41 -10.40 14.03
C ILE A 188 5.96 -11.45 13.01
N PRO A 189 6.71 -11.79 11.94
CA PRO A 189 6.25 -12.77 10.93
C PRO A 189 5.83 -14.12 11.52
N LYS A 190 6.53 -14.58 12.56
CA LYS A 190 6.19 -15.84 13.26
C LYS A 190 4.94 -15.68 14.11
N ALA A 191 4.77 -14.57 14.82
CA ALA A 191 3.57 -14.29 15.60
C ALA A 191 2.33 -14.08 14.71
N LEU A 192 2.49 -13.44 13.54
CA LEU A 192 1.42 -13.25 12.56
C LEU A 192 0.81 -14.57 12.12
N LYS A 193 1.59 -15.65 12.00
CA LYS A 193 1.01 -16.97 11.70
C LYS A 193 -0.10 -17.35 12.69
N LYS A 194 0.13 -17.16 13.99
CA LYS A 194 -0.88 -17.42 15.03
C LYS A 194 -2.05 -16.45 14.96
N VAL A 195 -1.81 -15.15 14.70
CA VAL A 195 -2.88 -14.16 14.52
C VAL A 195 -3.80 -14.55 13.37
N PHE A 196 -3.23 -14.90 12.22
CA PHE A 196 -3.97 -15.26 11.03
C PHE A 196 -4.61 -16.66 11.07
N GLN A 197 -4.20 -17.52 12.01
CA GLN A 197 -4.94 -18.76 12.32
C GLN A 197 -6.28 -18.43 12.98
N THR A 198 -6.30 -17.46 13.90
CA THR A 198 -7.53 -17.02 14.57
C THR A 198 -8.39 -16.15 13.65
N TYR A 199 -7.76 -15.30 12.84
CA TYR A 199 -8.42 -14.33 11.98
C TYR A 199 -7.90 -14.41 10.55
N LYS A 200 -8.65 -15.09 9.68
CA LYS A 200 -8.21 -15.34 8.29
C LYS A 200 -8.04 -14.08 7.44
N VAL A 201 -8.80 -13.02 7.77
CA VAL A 201 -8.69 -11.67 7.20
C VAL A 201 -8.52 -10.67 8.33
N CYS A 202 -7.51 -9.80 8.24
CA CYS A 202 -7.20 -8.85 9.31
C CYS A 202 -7.08 -7.42 8.81
N SER A 203 -7.65 -6.45 9.53
CA SER A 203 -7.17 -5.06 9.43
C SER A 203 -5.86 -4.89 10.19
N LEU A 204 -5.10 -3.82 9.92
CA LEU A 204 -3.89 -3.53 10.69
C LEU A 204 -4.17 -3.35 12.19
N GLN A 205 -5.34 -2.81 12.55
CA GLN A 205 -5.78 -2.69 13.95
C GLN A 205 -6.02 -4.05 14.59
N LEU A 206 -6.62 -4.98 13.85
CA LEU A 206 -6.81 -6.35 14.33
C LEU A 206 -5.46 -7.08 14.48
N ILE A 207 -4.50 -6.83 13.59
CA ILE A 207 -3.12 -7.35 13.74
C ILE A 207 -2.50 -6.83 15.03
N ARG A 208 -2.54 -5.52 15.30
CA ARG A 208 -2.02 -4.93 16.55
C ARG A 208 -2.67 -5.57 17.78
N LYS A 209 -4.00 -5.69 17.77
CA LYS A 209 -4.76 -6.34 18.85
C LYS A 209 -4.32 -7.79 19.04
N GLY A 210 -4.29 -8.58 17.96
CA GLY A 210 -3.90 -9.98 17.98
C GLY A 210 -2.48 -10.20 18.51
N LEU A 211 -1.52 -9.33 18.16
CA LEU A 211 -0.16 -9.40 18.71
C LEU A 211 -0.14 -9.17 20.23
N ARG A 212 -0.91 -8.20 20.74
CA ARG A 212 -1.04 -7.96 22.20
C ARG A 212 -1.73 -9.12 22.91
N ASP A 213 -2.84 -9.60 22.37
CA ASP A 213 -3.62 -10.70 22.96
C ASP A 213 -2.80 -12.01 22.98
N LEU A 214 -2.01 -12.28 21.94
CA LEU A 214 -1.09 -13.42 21.91
C LEU A 214 0.01 -13.31 22.98
N ALA A 215 0.56 -12.12 23.22
CA ALA A 215 1.54 -11.94 24.29
C ALA A 215 0.93 -12.13 25.67
N LEU A 216 -0.28 -11.62 25.91
CA LEU A 216 -0.98 -11.84 27.18
C LEU A 216 -1.23 -13.33 27.44
N SER A 217 -1.75 -14.05 26.44
CA SER A 217 -2.08 -15.48 26.56
C SER A 217 -0.86 -16.40 26.71
N GLN A 218 0.32 -16.01 26.20
CA GLN A 218 1.54 -16.83 26.26
C GLN A 218 2.54 -16.37 27.33
N SER A 219 2.32 -15.22 27.98
CA SER A 219 3.23 -14.65 28.99
C SER A 219 3.49 -15.57 30.19
N THR A 220 2.57 -16.50 30.48
CA THR A 220 2.65 -17.44 31.61
C THR A 220 3.32 -18.78 31.25
N LEU A 221 3.69 -19.02 29.99
CA LEU A 221 4.27 -20.27 29.53
C LEU A 221 5.81 -20.19 29.42
N PRO A 222 6.59 -21.06 30.09
CA PRO A 222 8.05 -21.00 30.10
C PRO A 222 8.70 -21.62 28.83
N LYS A 223 8.22 -21.27 27.63
CA LYS A 223 8.74 -21.81 26.35
C LYS A 223 9.37 -20.73 25.48
N ALA A 224 10.37 -21.09 24.67
CA ALA A 224 11.07 -20.16 23.77
C ALA A 224 10.10 -19.36 22.85
N ASP A 225 9.01 -20.00 22.43
CA ASP A 225 7.96 -19.38 21.62
C ASP A 225 7.23 -18.24 22.34
N ALA A 226 7.05 -18.34 23.67
CA ALA A 226 6.40 -17.29 24.46
C ALA A 226 7.22 -16.00 24.47
N ARG A 227 8.56 -16.12 24.59
CA ARG A 227 9.48 -14.97 24.53
C ARG A 227 9.44 -14.28 23.18
N LEU A 228 9.28 -15.03 22.09
CA LEU A 228 9.20 -14.49 20.75
C LEU A 228 7.88 -13.74 20.53
N VAL A 229 6.76 -14.28 21.01
CA VAL A 229 5.46 -13.61 20.92
C VAL A 229 5.43 -12.32 21.75
N VAL A 230 6.03 -12.30 22.94
CA VAL A 230 6.18 -11.07 23.73
C VAL A 230 6.99 -10.02 22.97
N LYS A 231 8.09 -10.40 22.32
CA LYS A 231 8.87 -9.47 21.46
C LYS A 231 8.05 -8.91 20.30
N ALA A 232 7.23 -9.74 19.67
CA ALA A 232 6.36 -9.33 18.56
C ALA A 232 5.29 -8.32 19.01
N ALA A 233 4.81 -8.41 20.26
CA ALA A 233 3.81 -7.48 20.79
C ALA A 233 4.31 -6.04 20.88
N TYR A 234 5.62 -5.80 21.07
CA TYR A 234 6.18 -4.45 20.95
C TYR A 234 5.95 -3.83 19.56
N GLY A 235 5.81 -4.66 18.53
CA GLY A 235 5.46 -4.23 17.18
C GLY A 235 4.03 -3.67 17.07
N ALA A 236 3.14 -3.99 18.01
CA ALA A 236 1.78 -3.47 18.02
C ALA A 236 1.72 -1.95 18.30
N ASP A 237 2.76 -1.41 18.95
CA ASP A 237 2.90 0.01 19.27
C ASP A 237 3.85 0.73 18.31
N ALA A 238 4.45 0.01 17.36
CA ALA A 238 5.30 0.59 16.35
C ALA A 238 4.54 1.56 15.42
N PRO A 239 5.26 2.48 14.74
CA PRO A 239 4.69 3.27 13.66
C PRO A 239 4.00 2.38 12.63
N GLU A 240 2.85 2.84 12.13
CA GLU A 240 2.00 2.08 11.21
C GLU A 240 2.75 1.55 9.99
N HIS A 241 3.58 2.37 9.37
CA HIS A 241 4.37 1.97 8.21
C HIS A 241 5.38 0.86 8.51
N GLU A 242 6.07 0.89 9.65
CA GLU A 242 7.04 -0.16 10.00
C GLU A 242 6.34 -1.50 10.25
N LEU A 243 5.20 -1.48 10.96
CA LEU A 243 4.41 -2.68 11.14
C LEU A 243 3.88 -3.20 9.80
N GLN A 244 3.40 -2.31 8.94
CA GLN A 244 2.89 -2.67 7.62
C GLN A 244 3.99 -3.26 6.73
N ASP A 245 5.20 -2.69 6.71
CA ASP A 245 6.34 -3.22 5.95
C ASP A 245 6.65 -4.66 6.36
N VAL A 246 6.62 -4.97 7.66
CA VAL A 246 6.86 -6.31 8.18
C VAL A 246 5.70 -7.25 7.89
N VAL A 247 4.46 -6.78 8.03
CA VAL A 247 3.24 -7.54 7.67
C VAL A 247 3.26 -7.89 6.18
N SER A 248 3.63 -6.95 5.31
CA SER A 248 3.70 -7.12 3.85
C SER A 248 4.73 -8.15 3.39
N GLN A 249 5.65 -8.58 4.25
CA GLN A 249 6.55 -9.69 3.95
C GLN A 249 5.77 -11.01 3.84
N VAL A 250 4.77 -11.22 4.71
CA VAL A 250 4.03 -12.50 4.82
C VAL A 250 2.56 -12.42 4.40
N ALA A 251 1.99 -11.22 4.32
CA ALA A 251 0.61 -10.97 3.94
C ALA A 251 0.51 -9.97 2.79
N VAL A 252 -0.65 -9.93 2.15
CA VAL A 252 -1.01 -9.01 1.07
C VAL A 252 -2.14 -8.12 1.53
N GLU A 253 -1.97 -6.81 1.34
CA GLU A 253 -3.03 -5.83 1.50
C GLU A 253 -3.97 -5.84 0.28
N LEU A 254 -5.27 -5.91 0.57
CA LEU A 254 -6.41 -5.86 -0.34
C LEU A 254 -7.25 -4.61 -0.04
N HIS A 255 -8.32 -4.41 -0.80
CA HIS A 255 -9.24 -3.29 -0.62
C HIS A 255 -9.75 -3.16 0.83
N GLY A 256 -9.93 -1.92 1.29
CA GLY A 256 -10.40 -1.64 2.65
C GLY A 256 -9.34 -1.76 3.75
N GLY A 257 -8.05 -1.83 3.40
CA GLY A 257 -6.95 -1.96 4.37
C GLY A 257 -6.93 -3.32 5.07
N LEU A 258 -7.40 -4.34 4.36
CA LEU A 258 -7.51 -5.71 4.84
C LEU A 258 -6.34 -6.55 4.33
N PHE A 259 -5.82 -7.41 5.18
CA PHE A 259 -4.66 -8.24 4.93
C PHE A 259 -5.07 -9.71 4.91
N VAL A 260 -4.45 -10.46 4.00
CA VAL A 260 -4.58 -11.92 3.86
C VAL A 260 -3.17 -12.52 3.74
N MET A 261 -2.91 -13.63 4.42
CA MET A 261 -1.61 -14.33 4.30
C MET A 261 -1.35 -14.75 2.86
N LYS A 262 -0.10 -14.60 2.40
CA LYS A 262 0.33 -15.01 1.05
C LYS A 262 0.23 -16.52 0.83
N SER A 263 0.48 -17.28 1.89
CA SER A 263 0.49 -18.75 1.91
C SER A 263 -0.50 -19.25 2.95
N SER A 264 -1.22 -20.33 2.63
CA SER A 264 -2.09 -21.02 3.57
C SER A 264 -1.28 -21.84 4.55
N GLN A 265 -1.66 -21.79 5.83
CA GLN A 265 -1.03 -22.64 6.86
C GLN A 265 -1.59 -24.06 6.89
N GLU A 266 -2.83 -24.24 6.41
CA GLU A 266 -3.54 -25.51 6.43
C GLU A 266 -3.45 -26.22 5.09
N ASN A 267 -3.43 -25.46 3.98
CA ASN A 267 -3.44 -26.01 2.63
C ASN A 267 -2.37 -25.35 1.73
N PRO A 268 -1.06 -25.44 2.04
CA PRO A 268 0.00 -24.82 1.23
C PRO A 268 0.02 -25.32 -0.22
N GLU A 269 -0.47 -26.53 -0.48
CA GLU A 269 -0.58 -27.08 -1.83
C GLU A 269 -1.53 -26.27 -2.74
N CYS A 270 -2.42 -25.49 -2.15
CA CYS A 270 -3.36 -24.61 -2.84
C CYS A 270 -2.82 -23.18 -3.06
N ASP A 271 -1.58 -22.88 -2.64
CA ASP A 271 -1.00 -21.54 -2.74
C ASP A 271 -0.95 -20.96 -4.16
N PRO A 272 -0.69 -21.74 -5.23
CA PRO A 272 -0.76 -21.21 -6.59
C PRO A 272 -2.15 -20.64 -6.95
N LEU A 273 -3.24 -21.33 -6.58
CA LEU A 273 -4.59 -20.82 -6.79
C LEU A 273 -4.90 -19.66 -5.83
N ARG A 274 -4.40 -19.72 -4.59
CA ARG A 274 -4.52 -18.62 -3.63
C ARG A 274 -3.95 -17.32 -4.18
N GLU A 275 -2.77 -17.37 -4.79
CA GLU A 275 -2.14 -16.20 -5.41
C GLU A 275 -3.01 -15.61 -6.53
N VAL A 276 -3.58 -16.45 -7.39
CA VAL A 276 -4.52 -16.03 -8.44
C VAL A 276 -5.72 -15.29 -7.84
N VAL A 277 -6.34 -15.85 -6.79
CA VAL A 277 -7.50 -15.24 -6.13
C VAL A 277 -7.12 -13.91 -5.45
N ILE A 278 -5.98 -13.84 -4.77
CA ILE A 278 -5.46 -12.61 -4.17
C ILE A 278 -5.27 -11.53 -5.25
N ASN A 279 -4.67 -11.87 -6.38
CA ASN A 279 -4.43 -10.92 -7.47
C ASN A 279 -5.74 -10.41 -8.09
N LEU A 280 -6.75 -11.28 -8.23
CA LEU A 280 -8.10 -10.86 -8.65
C LEU A 280 -8.73 -9.89 -7.64
N LEU A 281 -8.59 -10.16 -6.34
CA LEU A 281 -9.13 -9.30 -5.28
C LEU A 281 -8.37 -7.98 -5.08
N ARG A 282 -7.21 -7.78 -5.72
CA ARG A 282 -6.54 -6.47 -5.77
C ARG A 282 -7.17 -5.52 -6.78
N VAL A 283 -7.89 -6.06 -7.75
CA VAL A 283 -8.51 -5.30 -8.86
C VAL A 283 -10.03 -5.30 -8.78
N LYS A 284 -10.62 -6.26 -8.06
CA LYS A 284 -12.07 -6.43 -7.92
C LYS A 284 -12.45 -6.65 -6.47
N ASP A 285 -13.60 -6.09 -6.10
CA ASP A 285 -14.23 -6.18 -4.80
C ASP A 285 -15.02 -7.48 -4.59
N LYS A 286 -15.44 -8.13 -5.69
CA LYS A 286 -16.23 -9.37 -5.67
C LYS A 286 -15.90 -10.28 -6.85
N LEU A 287 -15.96 -11.59 -6.63
CA LEU A 287 -15.58 -12.61 -7.61
C LEU A 287 -16.70 -13.62 -7.88
N LYS A 288 -16.80 -14.06 -9.14
CA LYS A 288 -17.55 -15.25 -9.55
C LYS A 288 -16.63 -16.44 -9.75
N LYS A 289 -17.16 -17.65 -9.57
CA LYS A 289 -16.41 -18.90 -9.82
C LYS A 289 -15.82 -18.95 -11.23
N ALA A 290 -16.59 -18.58 -12.25
CA ALA A 290 -16.12 -18.57 -13.64
C ALA A 290 -14.90 -17.66 -13.86
N GLU A 291 -14.82 -16.54 -13.14
CA GLU A 291 -13.71 -15.59 -13.24
C GLU A 291 -12.44 -16.16 -12.61
N VAL A 292 -12.59 -16.83 -11.46
CA VAL A 292 -11.48 -17.53 -10.79
C VAL A 292 -10.98 -18.68 -11.66
N THR A 293 -11.87 -19.50 -12.22
CA THR A 293 -11.51 -20.61 -13.12
C THR A 293 -10.79 -20.11 -14.38
N ALA A 294 -11.29 -19.04 -15.01
CA ALA A 294 -10.64 -18.46 -16.18
C ALA A 294 -9.25 -17.91 -15.85
N ALA A 295 -9.10 -17.17 -14.75
CA ALA A 295 -7.81 -16.63 -14.33
C ALA A 295 -6.81 -17.73 -13.93
N ALA A 296 -7.30 -18.80 -13.28
CA ALA A 296 -6.50 -19.97 -12.92
C ALA A 296 -6.02 -20.71 -14.17
N GLN A 297 -6.86 -20.89 -15.18
CA GLN A 297 -6.46 -21.52 -16.44
C GLN A 297 -5.33 -20.72 -17.13
N VAL A 298 -5.44 -19.38 -17.15
CA VAL A 298 -4.40 -18.51 -17.73
C VAL A 298 -3.09 -18.56 -16.94
N SER A 299 -3.17 -18.50 -15.61
CA SER A 299 -1.99 -18.33 -14.75
C SER A 299 -1.29 -19.66 -14.42
N LEU A 300 -2.07 -20.71 -14.17
CA LEU A 300 -1.59 -22.03 -13.74
C LEU A 300 -1.49 -23.03 -14.89
N LYS A 301 -2.08 -22.72 -16.06
CA LYS A 301 -2.10 -23.59 -17.25
C LYS A 301 -2.68 -24.99 -16.99
N ARG A 302 -3.61 -25.09 -16.03
CA ARG A 302 -4.32 -26.31 -15.67
C ARG A 302 -5.70 -25.99 -15.13
N ASP A 303 -6.58 -26.98 -15.24
CA ASP A 303 -7.87 -26.94 -14.57
C ASP A 303 -7.67 -27.04 -13.04
N ILE A 304 -8.49 -26.30 -12.31
CA ILE A 304 -8.56 -26.35 -10.85
C ILE A 304 -9.68 -27.27 -10.41
N THR A 305 -9.44 -28.04 -9.36
CA THR A 305 -10.48 -28.92 -8.82
C THR A 305 -11.48 -28.12 -7.98
N ASN A 306 -12.72 -28.62 -7.87
CA ASN A 306 -13.72 -27.99 -6.98
C ASN A 306 -13.27 -27.97 -5.51
N ASN A 307 -12.54 -29.00 -5.07
CA ASN A 307 -12.01 -29.06 -3.72
C ASN A 307 -10.96 -27.96 -3.47
N GLU A 308 -9.98 -27.84 -4.37
CA GLU A 308 -8.96 -26.78 -4.34
C GLU A 308 -9.61 -25.38 -4.34
N TYR A 309 -10.56 -25.16 -5.24
CA TYR A 309 -11.35 -23.91 -5.30
C TYR A 309 -12.04 -23.61 -3.96
N ASN A 310 -12.77 -24.57 -3.40
CA ASN A 310 -13.52 -24.37 -2.16
C ASN A 310 -12.59 -24.13 -0.96
N LYS A 311 -11.44 -24.83 -0.90
CA LYS A 311 -10.43 -24.60 0.14
C LYS A 311 -9.89 -23.17 0.11
N VAL A 312 -9.52 -22.67 -1.08
CA VAL A 312 -8.97 -21.30 -1.22
C VAL A 312 -10.03 -20.25 -0.93
N MET A 313 -11.21 -20.38 -1.55
CA MET A 313 -12.25 -19.35 -1.45
C MET A 313 -12.83 -19.27 -0.04
N SER A 314 -13.05 -20.40 0.64
CA SER A 314 -13.61 -20.38 2.00
C SER A 314 -12.61 -19.95 3.07
N ASP A 315 -11.30 -19.96 2.78
CA ASP A 315 -10.28 -19.55 3.76
C ASP A 315 -10.42 -18.06 4.10
N PHE A 316 -10.47 -17.18 3.10
CA PHE A 316 -10.52 -15.72 3.30
C PHE A 316 -11.69 -14.99 2.64
N CYS A 317 -12.55 -15.68 1.89
CA CYS A 317 -13.78 -15.11 1.32
C CYS A 317 -15.03 -15.75 1.92
N GLU A 318 -16.16 -15.08 1.78
CA GLU A 318 -17.49 -15.56 2.11
C GLU A 318 -18.44 -15.38 0.92
N TYR A 319 -19.45 -16.24 0.83
CA TYR A 319 -20.41 -16.20 -0.26
C TYR A 319 -21.63 -15.37 0.12
N LYS A 320 -21.90 -14.29 -0.63
CA LYS A 320 -23.01 -13.36 -0.38
C LYS A 320 -23.79 -13.07 -1.66
N GLY A 321 -25.09 -13.39 -1.66
CA GLY A 321 -26.06 -13.09 -2.72
C GLY A 321 -25.87 -13.90 -4.02
N ASN A 322 -24.68 -13.81 -4.64
CA ASN A 322 -24.22 -14.66 -5.75
C ASN A 322 -22.71 -14.48 -6.03
N TRP A 323 -21.98 -13.93 -5.06
CA TRP A 323 -20.61 -13.47 -5.23
C TRP A 323 -19.77 -13.93 -4.05
N TRP A 324 -18.51 -14.21 -4.32
CA TRP A 324 -17.49 -14.30 -3.29
C TRP A 324 -16.96 -12.92 -2.99
N VAL A 325 -17.00 -12.55 -1.72
CA VAL A 325 -16.44 -11.28 -1.22
C VAL A 325 -15.47 -11.59 -0.10
N LEU A 326 -14.49 -10.71 0.11
CA LEU A 326 -13.57 -10.87 1.23
C LEU A 326 -14.33 -10.86 2.55
N LYS A 327 -13.99 -11.77 3.48
CA LYS A 327 -14.60 -11.81 4.82
C LYS A 327 -14.38 -10.46 5.52
N SER A 328 -15.32 -10.09 6.39
CA SER A 328 -15.15 -8.89 7.22
C SER A 328 -13.92 -9.05 8.12
N GLY A 329 -13.00 -8.09 8.07
CA GLY A 329 -11.88 -8.00 9.00
C GLY A 329 -12.31 -7.49 10.39
N ASP A 330 -13.55 -7.73 10.80
CA ASP A 330 -14.16 -7.23 12.04
C ASP A 330 -13.71 -8.03 13.28
N GLY A 331 -12.83 -9.01 13.10
CA GLY A 331 -12.24 -9.76 14.21
C GLY A 331 -13.19 -10.75 14.86
N LYS A 332 -14.26 -11.13 14.17
CA LYS A 332 -15.00 -12.34 14.51
C LYS A 332 -14.17 -13.56 14.09
N PRO A 333 -13.92 -14.52 14.99
CA PRO A 333 -13.32 -15.79 14.61
C PRO A 333 -14.11 -16.41 13.46
N SER A 334 -13.41 -16.96 12.47
CA SER A 334 -14.03 -17.67 11.33
C SER A 334 -14.62 -19.01 11.73
#